data_AF-A0A9E7AA81-F1
#
_entry.id   AF-A0A9E7AA81-F1
#
_cell.length_a   1.000
_cell.length_b   1.000
_cell.length_c   1.000
_cell.angle_alpha   90.00
_cell.angle_beta   90.00
_cell.angle_gamma   90.00
#
_symmetry.space_group_name_H-M   'P 1'
#
loop_
_entity.id
_entity.type
_entity.pdbx_description
1 polymer ?
#
loop_
_entity_poly.entity_id
_entity_poly.type
_entity_poly.pdbx_seq_one_letter_code
_entity_poly.pdbx_strand_id
1 'polypeptide(L)'
;MFAPPHRVLAAMLALPLAGCAVEGQNADQRGFFTGIGAAVTGADMRNVQRLEATAQQSELEARLAQRRQESAAETASLSSRQVSAAEQRLAAVQRDIARNRATMARLRRELQAGTPRATEANRLEQELNALERERRAAAARVSTEEIQRVEERSRALNDEVRRFGAM
;
A
#
# COMPACT_ATOMS: atom_id res chain seq x y z
N MET A 1 -21.91 52.40 -15.58
CA MET A 1 -21.38 51.61 -16.72
C MET A 1 -22.14 50.30 -16.75
N PHE A 2 -22.77 49.99 -17.88
CA PHE A 2 -23.86 49.03 -18.06
C PHE A 2 -23.43 47.55 -18.04
N ALA A 3 -24.15 46.76 -17.24
CA ALA A 3 -24.74 45.41 -17.47
C ALA A 3 -23.93 44.25 -18.13
N PRO A 4 -23.91 43.04 -17.51
CA PRO A 4 -24.00 41.73 -18.20
C PRO A 4 -25.50 41.40 -18.45
N PRO A 5 -26.03 40.21 -18.82
CA PRO A 5 -25.45 38.87 -19.07
C PRO A 5 -26.13 38.10 -20.26
N HIS A 6 -25.87 36.79 -20.37
CA HIS A 6 -26.78 35.73 -20.85
C HIS A 6 -26.85 35.31 -22.34
N ARG A 7 -26.68 33.98 -22.47
CA ARG A 7 -27.38 33.04 -23.37
C ARG A 7 -26.89 33.02 -24.82
N VAL A 8 -26.14 31.99 -25.21
CA VAL A 8 -26.64 30.65 -25.61
C VAL A 8 -27.54 30.75 -26.84
N LEU A 9 -27.16 29.98 -27.88
CA LEU A 9 -27.94 29.58 -29.05
C LEU A 9 -28.26 30.71 -30.05
N ALA A 10 -27.48 30.77 -31.13
CA ALA A 10 -28.05 30.65 -32.47
C ALA A 10 -26.94 30.60 -33.53
N ALA A 11 -27.06 29.63 -34.43
CA ALA A 11 -26.60 29.70 -35.81
C ALA A 11 -25.10 29.54 -36.09
N MET A 12 -24.52 28.43 -35.60
CA MET A 12 -23.76 27.55 -36.51
C MET A 12 -24.72 26.92 -37.54
N LEU A 13 -25.27 27.76 -38.43
CA LEU A 13 -26.18 27.39 -39.52
C LEU A 13 -25.75 28.15 -40.79
N ALA A 14 -24.55 27.84 -41.27
CA ALA A 14 -24.08 28.26 -42.59
C ALA A 14 -23.53 27.03 -43.33
N LEU A 15 -24.43 26.12 -43.64
CA LEU A 15 -24.34 25.11 -44.69
C LEU A 15 -25.68 25.19 -45.43
N PRO A 16 -25.79 24.75 -46.69
CA PRO A 16 -25.06 25.14 -47.90
C PRO A 16 -26.06 25.46 -49.03
N LEU A 17 -25.79 26.33 -50.01
CA LEU A 17 -26.62 26.33 -51.23
C LEU A 17 -25.88 26.86 -52.48
N ALA A 18 -25.79 25.94 -53.44
CA ALA A 18 -26.10 26.10 -54.86
C ALA A 18 -25.03 26.65 -55.83
N GLY A 19 -24.80 25.83 -56.88
CA GLY A 19 -24.31 26.24 -58.20
C GLY A 19 -22.80 26.00 -58.39
N CYS A 20 -22.31 25.24 -59.37
CA CYS A 20 -22.88 24.84 -60.65
C CYS A 20 -22.45 23.41 -61.00
N ALA A 21 -23.45 22.58 -61.30
CA ALA A 21 -23.28 21.54 -62.30
C ALA A 21 -23.19 22.23 -63.66
N VAL A 22 -22.08 22.04 -64.38
CA VAL A 22 -22.07 22.11 -65.84
C VAL A 22 -21.95 20.67 -66.33
N GLU A 23 -23.01 20.29 -67.03
CA GLU A 23 -23.22 19.00 -67.64
C GLU A 23 -22.34 18.90 -68.89
N GLY A 24 -21.40 17.96 -68.86
CA GLY A 24 -20.46 17.70 -69.96
C GLY A 24 -20.10 16.22 -69.97
N GLN A 25 -20.88 15.46 -70.73
CA GLN A 25 -20.56 14.19 -71.41
C GLN A 25 -19.31 13.44 -70.89
N ASN A 26 -19.51 12.25 -70.32
CA ASN A 26 -18.65 11.06 -70.53
C ASN A 26 -19.28 9.83 -69.87
N ALA A 27 -20.09 9.09 -70.63
CA ALA A 27 -20.65 7.80 -70.22
C ALA A 27 -19.64 6.65 -70.29
N ASP A 28 -18.36 6.91 -69.97
CA ASP A 28 -17.26 5.91 -69.95
C ASP A 28 -16.44 5.93 -68.64
N GLN A 29 -16.89 6.70 -67.64
CA GLN A 29 -16.19 6.89 -66.35
C GLN A 29 -16.83 6.17 -65.16
N ARG A 30 -17.69 5.17 -65.39
CA ARG A 30 -18.39 4.46 -64.30
C ARG A 30 -17.49 3.53 -63.46
N GLY A 31 -16.21 3.37 -63.83
CA GLY A 31 -15.25 2.53 -63.11
C GLY A 31 -14.16 3.28 -62.32
N PHE A 32 -13.85 4.54 -62.65
CA PHE A 32 -12.71 5.24 -62.04
C PHE A 32 -13.07 5.94 -60.73
N PHE A 33 -14.20 6.65 -60.68
CA PHE A 33 -14.63 7.40 -59.48
C PHE A 33 -15.27 6.52 -58.39
N THR A 34 -15.84 5.37 -58.77
CA THR A 34 -16.31 4.32 -57.84
C THR A 34 -15.15 3.64 -57.10
N GLY A 35 -14.00 3.48 -57.75
CA GLY A 35 -12.78 2.95 -57.11
C GLY A 35 -12.16 3.91 -56.09
N ILE A 36 -12.19 5.22 -56.35
CA ILE A 36 -11.65 6.23 -55.43
C ILE A 36 -12.56 6.37 -54.20
N GLY A 37 -13.88 6.41 -54.36
CA GLY A 37 -14.83 6.44 -53.23
C GLY A 37 -14.80 5.19 -52.35
N ALA A 38 -14.64 4.00 -52.95
CA ALA A 38 -14.49 2.73 -52.21
C ALA A 38 -13.12 2.61 -51.51
N ALA A 39 -12.05 3.15 -52.11
CA ALA A 39 -10.73 3.19 -51.50
C ALA A 39 -10.66 4.18 -50.31
N VAL A 40 -11.31 5.34 -50.43
CA VAL A 40 -11.41 6.34 -49.35
C VAL A 40 -12.28 5.83 -48.21
N THR A 41 -13.45 5.26 -48.49
CA THR A 41 -14.32 4.67 -47.44
C THR A 41 -13.68 3.43 -46.79
N GLY A 42 -12.97 2.60 -47.54
CA GLY A 42 -12.21 1.48 -46.99
C GLY A 42 -10.96 1.89 -46.19
N ALA A 43 -10.30 2.99 -46.55
CA ALA A 43 -9.21 3.57 -45.76
C ALA A 43 -9.72 4.17 -44.44
N ASP A 44 -10.85 4.87 -44.48
CA ASP A 44 -11.48 5.46 -43.30
C ASP A 44 -11.99 4.38 -42.33
N MET A 45 -12.67 3.34 -42.83
CA MET A 45 -13.09 2.20 -42.01
C MET A 45 -11.90 1.45 -41.37
N ARG A 46 -10.76 1.33 -42.07
CA ARG A 46 -9.53 0.76 -41.49
C ARG A 46 -8.92 1.66 -40.43
N ASN A 47 -9.02 2.97 -40.56
CA ASN A 47 -8.56 3.92 -39.53
C ASN A 47 -9.48 3.90 -38.30
N VAL A 48 -10.79 3.84 -38.49
CA VAL A 48 -11.76 3.67 -37.41
C VAL A 48 -11.51 2.36 -36.65
N GLN A 49 -11.36 1.24 -37.36
CA GLN A 49 -11.06 -0.06 -36.72
C GLN A 49 -9.71 -0.06 -35.97
N ARG A 50 -8.69 0.64 -36.50
CA ARG A 50 -7.41 0.81 -35.80
C ARG A 50 -7.57 1.67 -34.54
N LEU A 51 -8.31 2.78 -34.62
CA LEU A 51 -8.59 3.64 -33.49
C LEU A 51 -9.37 2.89 -32.40
N GLU A 52 -10.40 2.14 -32.77
CA GLU A 52 -11.16 1.27 -31.86
C GLU A 52 -10.28 0.20 -31.22
N ALA A 53 -9.43 -0.48 -32.00
CA ALA A 53 -8.49 -1.47 -31.47
C ALA A 53 -7.48 -0.84 -30.49
N THR A 54 -6.96 0.34 -30.80
CA THR A 54 -6.06 1.06 -29.89
C THR A 54 -6.77 1.57 -28.64
N ALA A 55 -8.02 2.02 -28.75
CA ALA A 55 -8.84 2.44 -27.61
C ALA A 55 -9.12 1.25 -26.69
N GLN A 56 -9.52 0.10 -27.23
CA GLN A 56 -9.73 -1.14 -26.47
C GLN A 56 -8.45 -1.60 -25.77
N GLN A 57 -7.30 -1.53 -26.44
CA GLN A 57 -6.00 -1.83 -25.82
C GLN A 57 -5.68 -0.86 -24.67
N SER A 58 -5.87 0.44 -24.87
CA SER A 58 -5.64 1.44 -23.83
C SER A 58 -6.57 1.27 -22.62
N GLU A 59 -7.83 0.90 -22.83
CA GLU A 59 -8.77 0.59 -21.76
C GLU A 59 -8.36 -0.66 -20.98
N LEU A 60 -7.88 -1.70 -21.67
CA LEU A 60 -7.37 -2.92 -21.03
C LEU A 60 -6.11 -2.61 -20.20
N GLU A 61 -5.18 -1.81 -20.74
CA GLU A 61 -3.98 -1.38 -20.03
C GLU A 61 -4.32 -0.53 -18.80
N ALA A 62 -5.26 0.41 -18.92
CA ALA A 62 -5.73 1.23 -17.81
C ALA A 62 -6.37 0.36 -16.71
N ARG A 63 -7.21 -0.62 -17.07
CA ARG A 63 -7.80 -1.56 -16.11
C ARG A 63 -6.74 -2.44 -15.43
N LEU A 64 -5.73 -2.88 -16.17
CA LEU A 64 -4.62 -3.65 -15.60
C LEU A 64 -3.78 -2.79 -14.64
N ALA A 65 -3.50 -1.54 -15.00
CA ALA A 65 -2.80 -0.59 -14.13
C ALA A 65 -3.60 -0.32 -12.84
N GLN A 66 -4.92 -0.15 -12.94
CA GLN A 66 -5.79 0.04 -11.78
C GLN A 66 -5.76 -1.17 -10.85
N ARG A 67 -5.92 -2.39 -11.38
CA ARG A 67 -5.83 -3.63 -10.57
C ARG A 67 -4.48 -3.77 -9.86
N ARG A 68 -3.38 -3.40 -10.54
CA ARG A 68 -2.04 -3.39 -9.93
C ARG A 68 -1.97 -2.39 -8.77
N GLN A 69 -2.51 -1.18 -8.94
CA GLN A 69 -2.56 -0.18 -7.88
C GLN A 69 -3.40 -0.64 -6.68
N GLU A 70 -4.59 -1.21 -6.92
CA GLU A 70 -5.45 -1.76 -5.88
C GLU A 70 -4.72 -2.87 -5.09
N SER A 71 -4.09 -3.80 -5.79
CA SER A 71 -3.31 -4.88 -5.13
C SER A 71 -2.09 -4.35 -4.34
N ALA A 72 -1.44 -3.29 -4.83
CA ALA A 72 -0.33 -2.65 -4.12
C ALA A 72 -0.83 -1.90 -2.87
N ALA A 73 -2.00 -1.26 -2.93
CA ALA A 73 -2.62 -0.60 -1.79
C ALA A 73 -3.05 -1.61 -0.72
N GLU A 74 -3.62 -2.75 -1.13
CA GLU A 74 -3.99 -3.83 -0.22
C GLU A 74 -2.77 -4.40 0.50
N THR A 75 -1.71 -4.73 -0.24
CA THR A 75 -0.46 -5.25 0.35
C THR A 75 0.19 -4.24 1.30
N ALA A 76 0.25 -2.96 0.93
CA ALA A 76 0.73 -1.90 1.81
C ALA A 76 -0.10 -1.79 3.10
N SER A 77 -1.42 -1.90 3.01
CA SER A 77 -2.31 -1.86 4.19
C SER A 77 -2.08 -3.06 5.12
N LEU A 78 -1.88 -4.25 4.56
CA LEU A 78 -1.60 -5.46 5.33
C LEU A 78 -0.23 -5.36 6.03
N SER A 79 0.80 -4.90 5.32
CA SER A 79 2.12 -4.67 5.90
C SER A 79 2.08 -3.62 7.00
N SER A 80 1.35 -2.51 6.81
CA SER A 80 1.18 -1.49 7.84
C SER A 80 0.52 -2.04 9.11
N ARG A 81 -0.54 -2.85 8.96
CA ARG A 81 -1.18 -3.52 10.10
C ARG A 81 -0.23 -4.47 10.82
N GLN A 82 0.55 -5.26 10.07
CA GLN A 82 1.54 -6.18 10.66
C GLN A 82 2.62 -5.43 11.44
N VAL A 83 3.16 -4.34 10.91
CA VAL A 83 4.13 -3.49 11.61
C VAL A 83 3.52 -2.90 12.89
N SER A 84 2.31 -2.33 12.81
CA SER A 84 1.64 -1.78 13.99
C SER A 84 1.40 -2.83 15.09
N ALA A 85 1.07 -4.07 14.72
CA ALA A 85 0.88 -5.16 15.66
C ALA A 85 2.22 -5.59 16.30
N ALA A 86 3.29 -5.65 15.51
CA ALA A 86 4.64 -5.94 15.98
C ALA A 86 5.14 -4.87 16.97
N GLU A 87 4.87 -3.59 16.70
CA GLU A 87 5.19 -2.48 17.59
C GLU A 87 4.45 -2.57 18.94
N GLN A 88 3.15 -2.89 18.91
CA GLN A 88 2.35 -3.06 20.13
C GLN A 88 2.87 -4.22 21.00
N ARG A 89 3.25 -5.34 20.38
CA ARG A 89 3.88 -6.49 21.05
C ARG A 89 5.19 -6.10 21.72
N LEU A 90 6.06 -5.39 20.99
CA LEU A 90 7.32 -4.90 21.53
C LEU A 90 7.12 -3.95 22.72
N ALA A 91 6.12 -3.06 22.65
CA ALA A 91 5.76 -2.17 23.75
C ALA A 91 5.23 -2.93 24.98
N ALA A 92 4.51 -4.03 24.79
CA ALA A 92 4.07 -4.90 25.88
C ALA A 92 5.27 -5.54 26.61
N VAL A 93 6.22 -6.12 25.86
CA VAL A 93 7.46 -6.68 26.42
C VAL A 93 8.25 -5.62 27.21
N GLN A 94 8.33 -4.39 26.71
CA GLN A 94 9.02 -3.31 27.42
C GLN A 94 8.39 -3.02 28.79
N ARG A 95 7.06 -3.06 28.91
CA ARG A 95 6.36 -2.90 30.19
C ARG A 95 6.64 -4.07 31.14
N ASP A 96 6.73 -5.30 30.62
CA ASP A 96 7.10 -6.48 31.42
C ASP A 96 8.51 -6.38 31.98
N ILE A 97 9.50 -5.99 31.17
CA ILE A 97 10.89 -5.79 31.63
C ILE A 97 10.94 -4.74 32.74
N ALA A 98 10.23 -3.62 32.56
CA ALA A 98 10.17 -2.57 33.58
C ALA A 98 9.55 -3.06 34.89
N ARG A 99 8.46 -3.85 34.82
CA ARG A 99 7.86 -4.49 35.99
C ARG A 99 8.83 -5.45 36.68
N ASN A 100 9.49 -6.32 35.93
CA ASN A 100 10.44 -7.29 36.49
C ASN A 100 11.60 -6.59 37.21
N ARG A 101 12.13 -5.50 36.63
CA ARG A 101 13.15 -4.67 37.30
C ARG A 101 12.66 -4.08 38.62
N ALA A 102 11.45 -3.52 38.63
CA ALA A 102 10.88 -2.95 39.85
C ALA A 102 10.69 -4.02 40.93
N THR A 103 10.19 -5.21 40.55
CA THR A 103 10.07 -6.36 41.45
C THR A 103 11.42 -6.81 42.00
N MET A 104 12.43 -6.98 41.14
CA MET A 104 13.78 -7.37 41.56
C MET A 104 14.42 -6.33 42.49
N ALA A 105 14.24 -5.04 42.22
CA ALA A 105 14.74 -3.97 43.09
C ALA A 105 14.02 -3.92 44.45
N ARG A 106 12.74 -4.32 44.51
CA ARG A 106 12.02 -4.50 45.77
C ARG A 106 12.56 -5.71 46.55
N LEU A 107 12.62 -6.88 45.90
CA LEU A 107 13.10 -8.12 46.51
C LEU A 107 14.54 -7.99 47.03
N ARG A 108 15.42 -7.28 46.32
CA ARG A 108 16.78 -7.01 46.81
C ARG A 108 16.82 -6.17 48.07
N ARG A 109 15.97 -5.14 48.18
CA ARG A 109 15.86 -4.34 49.41
C ARG A 109 15.36 -5.17 50.57
N GLU A 110 14.42 -6.08 50.31
CA GLU A 110 13.94 -7.05 51.30
C GLU A 110 15.03 -8.07 51.69
N LEU A 111 15.92 -8.45 50.77
CA LEU A 111 16.99 -9.44 50.94
C LEU A 111 18.34 -8.88 51.42
N GLN A 112 18.45 -7.58 51.75
CA GLN A 112 19.71 -6.94 52.21
C GLN A 112 20.32 -7.55 53.49
N ALA A 113 19.72 -8.58 54.08
CA ALA A 113 20.33 -9.44 55.09
C ALA A 113 21.09 -10.62 54.43
N GLY A 114 22.35 -10.40 54.02
CA GLY A 114 23.45 -11.38 53.95
C GLY A 114 23.20 -12.84 53.51
N THR A 115 22.21 -13.13 52.66
CA THR A 115 21.76 -14.50 52.37
C THR A 115 22.23 -15.05 51.01
N PRO A 116 22.30 -16.38 50.84
CA PRO A 116 22.70 -17.06 49.60
C PRO A 116 21.82 -16.74 48.37
N ARG A 117 20.70 -16.01 48.52
CA ARG A 117 19.82 -15.57 47.42
C ARG A 117 20.39 -14.40 46.60
N ALA A 118 21.48 -13.76 47.06
CA ALA A 118 22.08 -12.63 46.36
C ALA A 118 22.69 -13.00 45.00
N THR A 119 23.28 -14.21 44.87
CA THR A 119 23.84 -14.72 43.61
C THR A 119 22.74 -14.99 42.57
N GLU A 120 21.62 -15.57 42.98
CA GLU A 120 20.47 -15.82 42.10
C GLU A 120 19.81 -14.51 41.65
N ALA A 121 19.70 -13.52 42.54
CA ALA A 121 19.23 -12.19 42.17
C ALA A 121 20.14 -11.50 41.14
N ASN A 122 21.47 -11.68 41.25
CA ASN A 122 22.43 -11.16 40.28
C ASN A 122 22.32 -11.87 38.92
N ARG A 123 22.08 -13.19 38.91
CA ARG A 123 21.82 -13.96 37.68
C ARG A 123 20.58 -13.43 36.95
N LEU A 124 19.47 -13.26 37.66
CA LEU A 124 18.22 -12.74 37.09
C LEU A 124 18.37 -11.32 36.53
N GLU A 125 19.17 -10.46 37.16
CA GLU A 125 19.46 -9.13 36.62
C GLU A 125 20.28 -9.18 35.33
N GLN A 126 21.28 -10.06 35.26
CA GLN A 126 22.05 -10.26 34.03
C GLN A 126 21.16 -10.75 32.89
N GLU A 127 20.23 -11.66 33.19
CA GLU A 127 19.24 -12.16 32.22
C GLU A 127 18.25 -11.08 31.78
N LEU A 128 17.77 -10.22 32.69
CA LEU A 128 16.94 -9.06 32.35
C LEU A 128 17.69 -8.07 31.44
N ASN A 129 18.98 -7.84 31.71
CA ASN A 129 19.81 -6.97 30.88
C ASN A 129 20.09 -7.59 29.50
N ALA A 130 20.23 -8.91 29.42
CA ALA A 130 20.33 -9.63 28.14
C ALA A 130 19.04 -9.53 27.33
N LEU A 131 17.89 -9.75 27.97
CA LEU A 131 16.58 -9.64 27.35
C LEU A 131 16.33 -8.22 26.80
N GLU A 132 16.79 -7.18 27.49
CA GLU A 132 16.68 -5.81 26.97
C GLU A 132 17.54 -5.56 25.73
N ARG A 133 18.76 -6.12 25.68
CA ARG A 133 19.61 -6.04 24.48
C ARG A 133 18.97 -6.76 23.29
N GLU A 134 18.42 -7.95 23.53
CA GLU A 134 17.71 -8.74 22.51
C GLU A 134 16.47 -7.99 22.01
N ARG A 135 15.70 -7.38 22.91
CA ARG A 135 14.57 -6.52 22.54
C ARG A 135 15.00 -5.36 21.65
N ARG A 136 16.10 -4.67 21.98
CA ARG A 136 16.63 -3.56 21.16
C ARG A 136 17.07 -4.04 19.78
N ALA A 137 17.67 -5.22 19.69
CA ALA A 137 18.05 -5.82 18.41
C ALA A 137 16.81 -6.21 17.57
N ALA A 138 15.81 -6.84 18.18
CA ALA A 138 14.54 -7.19 17.53
C ALA A 138 13.77 -5.94 17.05
N ALA A 139 13.81 -4.86 17.83
CA ALA A 139 13.23 -3.56 17.43
C ALA A 139 13.88 -2.97 16.18
N ALA A 140 15.18 -3.20 15.98
CA ALA A 140 15.92 -2.69 14.81
C ALA A 140 15.67 -3.51 13.54
N ARG A 141 15.24 -4.78 13.66
CA ARG A 141 15.08 -5.72 12.54
C ARG A 141 13.62 -6.04 12.21
N VAL A 142 12.67 -5.74 13.11
CA VAL A 142 11.21 -5.92 12.95
C VAL A 142 10.84 -7.30 12.37
N SER A 143 11.49 -8.36 12.84
CA SER A 143 11.14 -9.74 12.47
C SER A 143 10.12 -10.32 13.45
N THR A 144 9.01 -10.86 12.93
CA THR A 144 7.96 -11.50 13.74
C THR A 144 8.51 -12.66 14.59
N GLU A 145 9.43 -13.45 14.03
CA GLU A 145 10.04 -14.60 14.72
C GLU A 145 10.99 -14.15 15.85
N GLU A 146 11.72 -13.04 15.66
CA GLU A 146 12.55 -12.47 16.71
C GLU A 146 11.69 -11.89 17.84
N ILE A 147 10.57 -11.23 17.51
CA ILE A 147 9.63 -10.71 18.50
C ILE A 147 9.00 -11.86 19.31
N GLN A 148 8.57 -12.94 18.66
CA GLN A 148 8.01 -14.12 19.36
C GLN A 148 9.02 -14.75 20.32
N ARG A 149 10.28 -14.92 19.89
CA ARG A 149 11.34 -15.44 20.78
C ARG A 149 11.57 -14.54 21.99
N VAL A 150 11.57 -13.22 21.80
CA VAL A 150 11.70 -12.25 22.91
C VAL A 150 10.49 -12.32 23.84
N GLU A 151 9.28 -12.50 23.33
CA GLU A 151 8.06 -12.67 24.14
C GLU A 151 8.12 -13.94 25.00
N GLU A 152 8.46 -15.08 24.41
CA GLU A 152 8.58 -16.36 25.12
C GLU A 152 9.61 -16.27 26.25
N ARG A 153 10.78 -15.70 25.95
CA ARG A 153 11.82 -15.49 26.94
C ARG A 153 11.39 -14.52 28.04
N SER A 154 10.67 -13.46 27.68
CA SER A 154 10.11 -12.51 28.65
C SER A 154 9.12 -13.17 29.59
N ARG A 155 8.26 -14.08 29.09
CA ARG A 155 7.31 -14.84 29.93
C ARG A 155 8.05 -15.78 30.88
N ALA A 156 9.00 -16.55 30.37
CA ALA A 156 9.80 -17.46 31.19
C ALA A 156 10.53 -16.72 32.33
N LEU A 157 11.15 -15.58 32.01
CA LEU A 157 11.86 -14.78 33.00
C LEU A 157 10.91 -14.11 34.01
N ASN A 158 9.70 -13.72 33.60
CA ASN A 158 8.67 -13.21 34.52
C ASN A 158 8.22 -14.30 35.50
N ASP A 159 8.01 -15.53 35.03
CA ASP A 159 7.65 -16.66 35.89
C ASP A 159 8.77 -17.03 36.86
N GLU A 160 10.03 -16.88 36.46
CA GLU A 160 11.18 -17.07 37.33
C GLU A 160 11.28 -15.97 38.40
N VAL A 161 11.12 -14.69 38.02
CA VAL A 161 11.09 -13.55 38.96
C VAL A 161 9.93 -13.68 39.96
N ARG A 162 8.75 -14.13 39.52
CA ARG A 162 7.60 -14.38 40.40
C ARG A 162 7.87 -15.50 41.39
N ARG A 163 8.45 -16.62 40.92
CA ARG A 163 8.84 -17.75 41.79
C ARG A 163 9.88 -17.31 42.82
N PHE A 164 10.90 -16.57 42.40
CA PHE A 164 11.92 -16.02 43.29
C PHE A 164 11.32 -15.10 44.36
N GLY A 165 10.30 -14.29 44.01
CA GLY A 165 9.60 -13.43 44.97
C GLY A 165 8.57 -14.12 45.87
N ALA A 166 8.20 -15.37 45.60
CA ALA A 166 7.25 -16.15 46.40
C ALA A 166 7.94 -17.10 47.41
N MET A 167 9.26 -17.24 47.35
CA MET A 167 10.10 -18.06 48.23
C MET A 167 10.61 -17.28 49.43
#